data_AF-D3CYK9-F1
#
_entry.id   AF-D3CYK9-F1
#
_cell.length_a   1.000
_cell.length_b   1.000
_cell.length_c   1.000
_cell.angle_alpha   90.00
_cell.angle_beta   90.00
_cell.angle_gamma   90.00
#
_symmetry.space_group_name_H-M   'P 1'
#
loop_
_entity.id
_entity.type
_entity.pdbx_description
1 polymer ?
#
loop_
_entity_poly.entity_id
_entity_poly.type
_entity_poly.pdbx_seq_one_letter_code
_entity_poly.pdbx_strand_id
1 'polypeptide(L)'
;MFDRLTDPAMPAVAMNEADYETARACGAYIQVTGPGGSVVVKVTDRCPECAPGQLDLSEQAFARIAGGVPGQVDVTWRLASPSGLGAVQYKVKEGSSAYWLALQVRQHRNLVTSLEVRVNGTWTPLRREMWNYFIAPNGLGPGPFTVRITDVFGERLVHTVNLSPGTTQQATGQFARH
;
A
#
# COMPACT_ATOMS: atom_id res chain seq x y z
N MET A 1 6.54 5.90 2.17
CA MET A 1 5.64 6.81 1.44
C MET A 1 5.61 6.37 -0.02
N PHE A 2 4.43 6.30 -0.64
CA PHE A 2 4.37 6.10 -2.10
C PHE A 2 4.84 7.38 -2.79
N ASP A 3 5.64 7.26 -3.84
CA ASP A 3 6.08 8.43 -4.62
C ASP A 3 4.87 9.09 -5.28
N ARG A 4 4.31 10.12 -4.64
CA ARG A 4 3.31 11.01 -5.26
C ARG A 4 3.86 11.64 -6.55
N LEU A 5 5.18 11.70 -6.70
CA LEU A 5 5.89 12.28 -7.83
C LEU A 5 5.68 11.53 -9.15
N THR A 6 5.24 10.27 -9.13
CA THR A 6 5.07 9.49 -10.37
C THR A 6 3.64 9.50 -10.93
N ASP A 7 2.66 10.01 -10.18
CA ASP A 7 1.27 10.16 -10.67
C ASP A 7 0.54 11.29 -9.91
N PRO A 8 0.77 12.57 -10.27
CA PRO A 8 0.13 13.71 -9.62
C PRO A 8 -1.39 13.76 -9.83
N ALA A 9 -1.93 13.02 -10.81
CA ALA A 9 -3.35 12.98 -11.11
C ALA A 9 -4.13 11.95 -10.28
N MET A 10 -3.44 11.08 -9.53
CA MET A 10 -4.11 10.06 -8.70
C MET A 10 -4.81 10.70 -7.49
N PRO A 11 -6.13 10.54 -7.32
CA PRO A 11 -6.82 10.92 -6.10
C PRO A 11 -6.21 10.16 -4.90
N ALA A 12 -5.76 10.91 -3.89
CA ALA A 12 -4.98 10.37 -2.79
C ALA A 12 -5.57 10.82 -1.45
N VAL A 13 -5.24 10.07 -0.41
CA VAL A 13 -5.63 10.38 0.97
C VAL A 13 -4.48 10.11 1.92
N ALA A 14 -4.39 10.94 2.96
CA ALA A 14 -3.66 10.65 4.18
C ALA A 14 -4.65 10.28 5.29
N MET A 15 -4.32 9.24 6.06
CA MET A 15 -5.17 8.75 7.16
C MET A 15 -4.53 9.09 8.51
N ASN A 16 -5.36 9.27 9.53
CA ASN A 16 -4.89 9.40 10.91
C ASN A 16 -4.07 8.16 11.36
N GLU A 17 -3.35 8.30 12.47
CA GLU A 17 -2.43 7.26 12.97
C GLU A 17 -3.14 5.92 13.26
N ALA A 18 -4.36 5.96 13.81
CA ALA A 18 -5.11 4.76 14.15
C ALA A 18 -5.54 3.98 12.89
N ASP A 19 -6.09 4.68 11.89
CA ASP A 19 -6.57 4.05 10.65
C ASP A 19 -5.43 3.73 9.68
N TYR A 20 -4.30 4.45 9.72
CA TYR A 20 -3.11 4.15 8.94
C TYR A 20 -2.41 2.87 9.41
N GLU A 21 -2.52 2.57 10.72
CA GLU A 21 -2.14 1.32 11.40
C GLU A 21 -0.76 0.79 10.99
N THR A 22 0.31 1.51 11.37
CA THR A 22 1.70 1.15 11.01
C THR A 22 1.89 0.87 9.51
N ALA A 23 1.33 1.75 8.68
CA ALA A 23 1.31 1.64 7.24
C ALA A 23 0.58 0.40 6.70
N ARG A 24 -0.25 -0.27 7.49
CA ARG A 24 -1.10 -1.37 7.02
C ARG A 24 -2.05 -0.91 5.92
N ALA A 25 -2.63 0.28 6.07
CA ALA A 25 -3.50 0.89 5.07
C ALA A 25 -2.73 1.46 3.85
N CYS A 26 -1.42 1.69 3.97
CA CYS A 26 -0.63 2.32 2.91
C CYS A 26 -0.71 1.51 1.61
N GLY A 27 -1.10 2.17 0.52
CA GLY A 27 -1.25 1.57 -0.80
C GLY A 27 -2.61 0.94 -1.06
N ALA A 28 -3.44 0.75 -0.04
CA ALA A 28 -4.83 0.35 -0.21
C ALA A 28 -5.64 1.45 -0.89
N TYR A 29 -6.77 1.05 -1.47
CA TYR A 29 -7.75 1.96 -2.01
C TYR A 29 -8.97 1.99 -1.10
N ILE A 30 -9.55 3.18 -0.93
CA ILE A 30 -10.83 3.36 -0.24
C ILE A 30 -11.78 4.14 -1.13
N GLN A 31 -13.06 3.81 -1.07
CA GLN A 31 -14.12 4.65 -1.63
C GLN A 31 -14.61 5.58 -0.52
N VAL A 32 -14.42 6.88 -0.72
CA VAL A 32 -14.90 7.93 0.18
C VAL A 32 -16.18 8.50 -0.41
N THR A 33 -17.19 8.69 0.44
CA THR A 33 -18.49 9.26 0.07
C THR A 33 -18.76 10.45 0.96
N GLY A 34 -19.00 11.60 0.34
CA GLY A 34 -19.40 12.85 0.99
C GLY A 34 -20.69 13.40 0.35
N PRO A 35 -21.10 14.63 0.72
CA PRO A 35 -22.36 15.22 0.28
C PRO A 35 -22.47 15.42 -1.25
N GLY A 36 -21.35 15.61 -1.95
CA GLY A 36 -21.32 15.82 -3.39
C GLY A 36 -21.18 14.56 -4.24
N GLY A 37 -20.89 13.41 -3.63
CA GLY A 37 -20.68 12.15 -4.35
C GLY A 37 -19.62 11.26 -3.73
N SER A 38 -19.07 10.35 -4.54
CA SER A 38 -18.03 9.40 -4.12
C SER A 38 -16.79 9.46 -5.00
N VAL A 39 -15.63 9.16 -4.42
CA VAL A 39 -14.36 9.01 -5.12
C VAL A 39 -13.58 7.82 -4.56
N VAL A 40 -12.90 7.07 -5.44
CA VAL A 40 -11.91 6.08 -5.02
C VAL A 40 -10.55 6.76 -4.94
N VAL A 41 -9.91 6.68 -3.77
CA VAL A 41 -8.60 7.28 -3.48
C VAL A 41 -7.62 6.23 -3.02
N LYS A 42 -6.34 6.48 -3.24
CA LYS A 42 -5.26 5.65 -2.71
C LYS A 42 -4.70 6.24 -1.41
N VAL A 43 -4.53 5.40 -0.40
CA VAL A 43 -3.84 5.79 0.83
C VAL A 43 -2.34 5.91 0.54
N THR A 44 -1.80 7.12 0.59
CA THR A 44 -0.39 7.37 0.23
C THR A 44 0.46 7.88 1.39
N ASP A 45 -0.19 8.37 2.44
CA ASP A 45 0.45 9.07 3.53
C ASP A 45 -0.31 8.91 4.85
N ARG A 46 0.29 9.40 5.93
CA ARG A 46 -0.32 9.56 7.24
C ARG A 46 -0.56 11.04 7.53
N CYS A 47 -1.60 11.34 8.28
CA CYS A 47 -1.91 12.65 8.85
C CYS A 47 -1.87 12.53 10.37
N PRO A 48 -0.70 12.71 11.02
CA PRO A 48 -0.55 12.51 12.47
C PRO A 48 -1.44 13.42 13.32
N GLU A 49 -1.83 14.57 12.81
CA GLU A 49 -2.71 15.56 13.43
C GLU A 49 -4.20 15.27 13.26
N CYS A 50 -4.57 14.37 12.33
CA CYS A 50 -5.96 14.02 12.07
C CYS A 50 -6.53 13.16 13.21
N ALA A 51 -7.78 13.41 13.58
CA ALA A 51 -8.50 12.57 14.53
C ALA A 51 -8.86 11.20 13.93
N PRO A 52 -9.11 10.15 14.74
CA PRO A 52 -9.66 8.88 14.25
C PRO A 52 -10.90 9.08 13.37
N GLY A 53 -10.95 8.40 12.22
CA GLY A 53 -12.00 8.57 11.20
C GLY A 53 -11.81 9.76 10.26
N GLN A 54 -10.96 10.74 10.59
CA GLN A 54 -10.68 11.90 9.73
C GLN A 54 -9.71 11.51 8.60
N LEU A 55 -10.00 12.03 7.41
CA LEU A 55 -9.23 11.84 6.18
C LEU A 55 -8.74 13.20 5.65
N ASP A 56 -7.46 13.29 5.31
CA ASP A 56 -6.90 14.44 4.58
C ASP A 56 -6.78 14.08 3.09
N LEU A 57 -7.74 14.56 2.31
CA LEU A 57 -7.90 14.25 0.89
C LEU A 57 -7.10 15.21 0.04
N SER A 58 -6.53 14.72 -1.07
CA SER A 58 -6.01 15.63 -2.09
C SER A 58 -7.13 16.53 -2.64
N GLU A 59 -6.79 17.76 -3.05
CA GLU A 59 -7.76 18.78 -3.49
C GLU A 59 -8.71 18.23 -4.58
N GLN A 60 -8.17 17.51 -5.56
CA GLN A 60 -8.95 16.88 -6.63
C GLN A 60 -9.90 15.76 -6.16
N ALA A 61 -9.58 15.09 -5.04
CA ALA A 61 -10.46 14.10 -4.44
C ALA A 61 -11.55 14.78 -3.62
N PHE A 62 -11.19 15.79 -2.82
CA PHE A 62 -12.12 16.58 -2.02
C PHE A 62 -13.17 17.26 -2.90
N ALA A 63 -12.75 17.90 -4.01
CA ALA A 63 -13.64 18.57 -4.95
C ALA A 63 -14.77 17.66 -5.49
N ARG A 64 -14.54 16.34 -5.58
CA ARG A 64 -15.54 15.37 -6.06
C ARG A 64 -16.57 14.99 -5.00
N ILE A 65 -16.27 15.15 -3.72
CA ILE A 65 -17.13 14.72 -2.61
C ILE A 65 -17.70 15.88 -1.81
N ALA A 66 -17.16 17.08 -1.96
CA ALA A 66 -17.49 18.23 -1.11
C ALA A 66 -18.86 18.85 -1.41
N GLY A 67 -19.41 18.66 -2.62
CA GLY A 67 -20.70 19.26 -3.00
C GLY A 67 -20.70 20.79 -2.96
N GLY A 68 -19.53 21.42 -3.17
CA GLY A 68 -19.35 22.87 -3.10
C GLY A 68 -19.08 23.42 -1.70
N VAL A 69 -19.06 22.58 -0.65
CA VAL A 69 -18.71 22.99 0.71
C VAL A 69 -17.18 23.15 0.84
N PRO A 70 -16.67 24.32 1.26
CA PRO A 70 -15.24 24.48 1.48
C PRO A 70 -14.80 23.88 2.83
N GLY A 71 -13.55 23.43 2.91
CA GLY A 71 -12.92 23.03 4.16
C GLY A 71 -13.21 21.58 4.55
N GLN A 72 -14.19 21.36 5.42
CA GLN A 72 -14.48 20.03 5.99
C GLN A 72 -15.92 19.61 5.71
N VAL A 73 -16.10 18.32 5.42
CA VAL A 73 -17.42 17.70 5.23
C VAL A 73 -17.45 16.34 5.92
N ASP A 74 -18.64 15.94 6.37
CA ASP A 74 -18.84 14.59 6.86
C ASP A 74 -18.70 13.58 5.72
N VAL A 75 -17.96 12.50 5.99
CA VAL A 75 -17.72 11.43 5.02
C VAL A 75 -17.92 10.07 5.64
N THR A 76 -18.22 9.10 4.79
CA THR A 76 -18.07 7.68 5.10
C THR A 76 -17.05 7.07 4.14
N TRP A 77 -16.37 6.02 4.55
CA TRP A 77 -15.44 5.32 3.68
C TRP A 77 -15.45 3.82 3.92
N ARG A 78 -15.05 3.09 2.89
CA ARG A 78 -14.88 1.64 2.90
C ARG A 78 -13.71 1.24 2.02
N LEU A 79 -13.10 0.08 2.29
CA LEU A 79 -12.10 -0.51 1.39
C LEU A 79 -12.68 -0.68 -0.01
N ALA A 80 -11.85 -0.42 -1.02
CA ALA A 80 -12.16 -0.57 -2.42
C ALA A 80 -11.14 -1.46 -3.12
N SER A 81 -11.58 -2.20 -4.13
CA SER A 81 -10.73 -3.01 -5.00
C SER A 81 -10.91 -2.58 -6.47
N PRO A 82 -10.18 -1.53 -6.93
CA PRO A 82 -10.32 -1.02 -8.28
C PRO A 82 -9.92 -2.04 -9.36
N SER A 83 -10.61 -1.98 -10.50
CA SER A 83 -10.24 -2.71 -11.72
C SER A 83 -9.14 -1.96 -12.49
N GLY A 84 -8.58 -2.60 -13.53
CA GLY A 84 -7.64 -1.95 -14.46
C GLY A 84 -6.22 -1.79 -13.92
N LEU A 85 -5.93 -2.22 -12.68
CA LEU A 85 -4.56 -2.30 -12.19
C LEU A 85 -3.83 -3.48 -12.86
N GLY A 86 -2.60 -3.22 -13.28
CA GLY A 86 -1.67 -4.25 -13.75
C GLY A 86 -1.21 -5.19 -12.65
N ALA A 87 -0.17 -5.97 -12.94
CA ALA A 87 0.39 -6.92 -11.98
C ALA A 87 0.97 -6.22 -10.75
N VAL A 88 0.99 -6.95 -9.62
CA VAL A 88 1.68 -6.53 -8.40
C VAL A 88 3.15 -6.23 -8.70
N GLN A 89 3.71 -5.26 -7.99
CA GLN A 89 5.11 -4.86 -8.11
C GLN A 89 5.82 -4.96 -6.77
N TYR A 90 7.13 -5.15 -6.81
CA TYR A 90 8.00 -5.11 -5.64
C TYR A 90 9.11 -4.09 -5.84
N LYS A 91 9.19 -3.10 -4.95
CA LYS A 91 10.35 -2.20 -4.88
C LYS A 91 11.32 -2.75 -3.84
N VAL A 92 12.54 -3.01 -4.28
CA VAL A 92 13.65 -3.32 -3.37
C VAL A 92 14.26 -1.99 -2.96
N LYS A 93 14.27 -1.69 -1.67
CA LYS A 93 14.76 -0.40 -1.17
C LYS A 93 16.24 -0.22 -1.50
N GLU A 94 16.63 0.99 -1.85
CA GLU A 94 18.02 1.43 -1.85
C GLU A 94 18.67 1.11 -0.49
N GLY A 95 19.88 0.57 -0.53
CA GLY A 95 20.61 0.06 0.64
C GLY A 95 20.33 -1.41 0.99
N SER A 96 19.38 -2.08 0.31
CA SER A 96 19.20 -3.53 0.44
C SER A 96 20.45 -4.29 -0.03
N SER A 97 20.76 -5.40 0.63
CA SER A 97 21.89 -6.27 0.36
C SER A 97 21.58 -7.70 0.84
N ALA A 98 22.55 -8.60 0.74
CA ALA A 98 22.44 -9.94 1.31
C ALA A 98 22.28 -9.94 2.85
N TYR A 99 22.69 -8.85 3.52
CA TYR A 99 22.76 -8.72 4.97
C TYR A 99 21.68 -7.83 5.57
N TRP A 100 20.91 -7.11 4.73
CA TRP A 100 19.79 -6.28 5.15
C TRP A 100 18.84 -6.11 3.98
N LEU A 101 17.54 -6.37 4.15
CA LEU A 101 16.57 -6.28 3.07
C LEU A 101 15.35 -5.48 3.49
N ALA A 102 14.87 -4.62 2.59
CA ALA A 102 13.56 -4.02 2.70
C ALA A 102 12.80 -4.12 1.37
N LEU A 103 11.61 -4.70 1.42
CA LEU A 103 10.70 -4.89 0.29
C LEU A 103 9.43 -4.07 0.47
N GLN A 104 9.02 -3.35 -0.56
CA GLN A 104 7.71 -2.71 -0.60
C GLN A 104 6.85 -3.35 -1.68
N VAL A 105 5.63 -3.74 -1.30
CA VAL A 105 4.61 -4.19 -2.25
C VAL A 105 3.95 -2.95 -2.86
N ARG A 106 3.85 -2.90 -4.18
CA ARG A 106 3.24 -1.82 -4.94
C ARG A 106 2.18 -2.38 -5.88
N GLN A 107 1.31 -1.51 -6.38
CA GLN A 107 0.28 -1.84 -7.37
C GLN A 107 -0.57 -3.06 -6.97
N HIS A 108 -0.94 -3.18 -5.69
CA HIS A 108 -1.88 -4.17 -5.20
C HIS A 108 -3.27 -3.54 -5.12
N ARG A 109 -4.30 -4.22 -5.64
CA ARG A 109 -5.67 -3.65 -5.64
C ARG A 109 -6.38 -3.77 -4.29
N ASN A 110 -6.00 -4.78 -3.51
CA ASN A 110 -6.53 -5.02 -2.18
C ASN A 110 -5.51 -4.60 -1.12
N LEU A 111 -5.97 -4.33 0.09
CA LEU A 111 -5.11 -4.08 1.24
C LEU A 111 -4.25 -5.32 1.49
N VAL A 112 -2.93 -5.18 1.39
CA VAL A 112 -1.98 -6.24 1.77
C VAL A 112 -1.92 -6.28 3.29
N THR A 113 -2.13 -7.45 3.89
CA THR A 113 -2.06 -7.65 5.34
C THR A 113 -0.69 -8.16 5.77
N SER A 114 -0.09 -9.06 5.00
CA SER A 114 1.23 -9.64 5.32
C SER A 114 2.12 -9.83 4.10
N LEU A 115 3.43 -9.88 4.35
CA LEU A 115 4.43 -10.39 3.43
C LEU A 115 5.31 -11.38 4.20
N GLU A 116 5.45 -12.57 3.63
CA GLU A 116 6.29 -13.65 4.13
C GLU A 116 7.35 -14.01 3.09
N VAL A 117 8.47 -14.53 3.53
CA VAL A 117 9.55 -15.04 2.68
C VAL A 117 9.81 -16.50 2.99
N ARG A 118 10.13 -17.30 1.97
CA ARG A 118 10.46 -18.71 2.16
C ARG A 118 11.95 -18.87 2.50
N VAL A 119 12.25 -19.28 3.73
CA VAL A 119 13.61 -19.53 4.23
C VAL A 119 13.69 -20.97 4.71
N ASN A 120 14.63 -21.75 4.19
CA ASN A 120 14.81 -23.17 4.54
C ASN A 120 13.51 -23.98 4.50
N GLY A 121 12.69 -23.73 3.46
CA GLY A 121 11.40 -24.39 3.26
C GLY A 121 10.22 -23.82 4.06
N THR A 122 10.47 -22.96 5.05
CA THR A 122 9.45 -22.39 5.95
C THR A 122 9.07 -20.96 5.55
N TRP A 123 7.81 -20.59 5.71
CA TRP A 123 7.34 -19.22 5.53
C TRP A 123 7.61 -18.39 6.78
N THR A 124 8.45 -17.36 6.64
CA THR A 124 8.83 -16.45 7.72
C THR A 124 8.20 -15.08 7.45
N PRO A 125 7.37 -14.52 8.35
CA PRO A 125 6.79 -13.20 8.17
C PRO A 125 7.86 -12.12 8.29
N LEU A 126 7.77 -11.09 7.46
CA LEU A 126 8.56 -9.87 7.61
C LEU A 126 7.73 -8.81 8.33
N ARG A 127 8.39 -8.01 9.18
CA ARG A 127 7.74 -6.91 9.89
C ARG A 127 7.59 -5.70 8.97
N ARG A 128 6.39 -5.12 8.90
CA ARG A 128 6.14 -3.85 8.22
C ARG A 128 6.59 -2.68 9.09
N GLU A 129 7.20 -1.69 8.47
CA GLU A 129 7.56 -0.41 9.08
C GLU A 129 6.60 0.71 8.66
N MET A 130 6.55 1.79 9.46
CA MET A 130 5.74 3.01 9.20
C MET A 130 5.91 3.63 7.81
N TRP A 131 7.05 3.39 7.16
CA TRP A 131 7.35 3.90 5.82
C TRP A 131 6.94 2.93 4.68
N ASN A 132 6.13 1.92 5.01
CA ASN A 132 5.52 0.91 4.13
C ASN A 132 6.51 -0.02 3.43
N TYR A 133 7.47 -0.54 4.19
CA TYR A 133 8.34 -1.62 3.74
C TYR A 133 8.35 -2.73 4.77
N PHE A 134 8.49 -3.95 4.27
CA PHE A 134 8.69 -5.16 5.03
C PHE A 134 10.18 -5.45 5.13
N ILE A 135 10.70 -5.61 6.35
CA ILE A 135 12.13 -5.68 6.58
C ILE A 135 12.59 -7.08 7.01
N ALA A 136 13.77 -7.48 6.53
CA ALA A 136 14.58 -8.56 7.08
C ALA A 136 15.91 -7.95 7.57
N PRO A 137 16.04 -7.63 8.87
CA PRO A 137 17.18 -6.85 9.37
C PRO A 137 18.51 -7.59 9.28
N ASN A 138 18.48 -8.93 9.28
CA ASN A 138 19.67 -9.79 9.14
C ASN A 138 19.90 -10.22 7.68
N GLY A 139 19.12 -9.67 6.73
CA GLY A 139 19.14 -10.07 5.33
C GLY A 139 18.58 -11.47 5.08
N LEU A 140 18.58 -11.88 3.82
CA LEU A 140 18.10 -13.18 3.35
C LEU A 140 19.09 -13.84 2.37
N GLY A 141 20.34 -13.35 2.32
CA GLY A 141 21.31 -13.78 1.32
C GLY A 141 21.12 -13.09 -0.05
N PRO A 142 21.83 -13.55 -1.09
CA PRO A 142 21.86 -12.88 -2.41
C PRO A 142 20.54 -12.98 -3.19
N GLY A 143 19.57 -13.76 -2.69
CA GLY A 143 18.34 -14.06 -3.41
C GLY A 143 18.55 -15.06 -4.57
N PRO A 144 17.57 -15.21 -5.47
CA PRO A 144 16.26 -14.57 -5.42
C PRO A 144 15.42 -15.03 -4.22
N PHE A 145 14.44 -14.22 -3.83
CA PHE A 145 13.55 -14.50 -2.71
C PHE A 145 12.20 -15.00 -3.22
N THR A 146 11.74 -16.14 -2.70
CA THR A 146 10.34 -16.54 -2.86
C THR A 146 9.51 -15.83 -1.80
N VAL A 147 8.63 -14.94 -2.22
CA VAL A 147 7.78 -14.12 -1.34
C VAL A 147 6.33 -14.54 -1.46
N ARG A 148 5.58 -14.44 -0.36
CA ARG A 148 4.12 -14.61 -0.33
C ARG A 148 3.49 -13.38 0.27
N ILE A 149 2.57 -12.76 -0.45
CA ILE A 149 1.74 -11.67 0.06
C ILE A 149 0.33 -12.18 0.31
N THR A 150 -0.28 -11.73 1.40
CA THR A 150 -1.69 -12.03 1.71
C THR A 150 -2.48 -10.73 1.73
N ASP A 151 -3.67 -10.71 1.14
CA ASP A 151 -4.56 -9.57 1.23
C ASP A 151 -5.54 -9.65 2.41
N VAL A 152 -6.42 -8.66 2.52
CA VAL A 152 -7.45 -8.59 3.58
C VAL A 152 -8.55 -9.65 3.43
N PHE A 153 -8.71 -10.24 2.24
CA PHE A 153 -9.69 -11.29 1.95
C PHE A 153 -9.10 -12.70 2.13
N GLY A 154 -7.81 -12.80 2.46
CA GLY A 154 -7.11 -14.07 2.69
C GLY A 154 -6.51 -14.69 1.43
N GLU A 155 -6.60 -14.02 0.28
CA GLU A 155 -5.95 -14.47 -0.94
C GLU A 155 -4.43 -14.34 -0.81
N ARG A 156 -3.72 -15.33 -1.35
CA ARG A 156 -2.26 -15.41 -1.30
C ARG A 156 -1.68 -15.45 -2.70
N LEU A 157 -0.74 -14.55 -2.97
CA LEU A 157 0.07 -14.58 -4.19
C LEU A 157 1.51 -14.92 -3.83
N VAL A 158 2.14 -15.80 -4.62
CA VAL A 158 3.53 -16.23 -4.44
C VAL A 158 4.34 -15.79 -5.63
N HIS A 159 5.39 -15.01 -5.40
CA HIS A 159 6.23 -14.43 -6.45
C HIS A 159 7.72 -14.64 -6.15
N THR A 160 8.55 -14.40 -7.15
CA THR A 160 10.01 -14.35 -7.03
C THR A 160 10.47 -12.90 -7.13
N VAL A 161 11.34 -12.46 -6.21
CA VAL A 161 11.92 -11.11 -6.18
C VAL A 161 13.43 -11.21 -6.15
N ASN A 162 14.12 -10.56 -7.09
CA ASN A 162 15.58 -10.50 -7.10
C ASN A 162 16.09 -9.43 -6.14
N LEU A 163 17.29 -9.61 -5.59
CA LEU A 163 17.97 -8.55 -4.86
C LEU A 163 18.49 -7.51 -5.88
N SER A 164 17.69 -6.47 -6.13
CA SER A 164 18.02 -5.39 -7.06
C SER A 164 17.72 -4.03 -6.42
N PRO A 165 18.58 -3.54 -5.51
CA PRO A 165 18.34 -2.33 -4.73
C PRO A 165 18.06 -1.12 -5.62
N GLY A 166 17.03 -0.36 -5.28
CA GLY A 166 16.60 0.80 -6.06
C GLY A 166 15.70 0.47 -7.25
N THR A 167 15.43 -0.81 -7.53
CA THR A 167 14.62 -1.21 -8.68
C THR A 167 13.22 -1.67 -8.27
N THR A 168 12.23 -1.29 -9.08
CA THR A 168 10.87 -1.85 -9.01
C THR A 168 10.76 -3.00 -10.02
N GLN A 169 10.39 -4.18 -9.53
CA GLN A 169 10.21 -5.39 -10.31
C GLN A 169 8.72 -5.68 -10.49
N GLN A 170 8.30 -6.00 -11.71
CA GLN A 170 6.95 -6.49 -11.97
C GLN A 170 6.88 -7.98 -11.61
N ALA A 171 5.85 -8.37 -10.88
CA ALA A 171 5.52 -9.76 -10.63
C ALA A 171 4.51 -10.26 -11.67
N THR A 172 3.98 -11.47 -11.45
CA THR A 172 2.94 -12.06 -12.29
C THR A 172 1.61 -12.07 -11.56
N GLY A 173 0.59 -11.42 -12.11
CA GLY A 173 -0.77 -11.48 -11.57
C GLY A 173 -1.08 -10.42 -10.53
N GLN A 174 -2.32 -10.48 -10.04
CA GLN A 174 -2.96 -9.51 -9.18
C GLN A 174 -4.04 -10.22 -8.36
N PHE A 175 -4.36 -9.69 -7.18
CA PHE A 175 -5.45 -10.23 -6.36
C PHE A 175 -6.79 -10.20 -7.12
N ALA A 176 -7.69 -11.09 -6.75
CA ALA A 176 -9.08 -11.11 -7.12
C ALA A 176 -9.76 -9.79 -6.72
N ARG A 177 -10.83 -9.47 -7.45
CA ARG A 177 -11.58 -8.24 -7.22
C ARG A 177 -12.69 -8.48 -6.20
N HIS A 178 -12.88 -7.52 -5.29
CA HIS A 178 -13.93 -7.51 -4.27
C HIS A 178 -14.78 -6.23 -4.29
#